data_AF-A0A2K8SGG2-F1
#
_entry.id   AF-A0A2K8SGG2-F1
#
_cell.length_a   1.000
_cell.length_b   1.000
_cell.length_c   1.000
_cell.angle_alpha   90.00
_cell.angle_beta   90.00
_cell.angle_gamma   90.00
#
_symmetry.space_group_name_H-M   'P 1'
#
loop_
_entity.id
_entity.type
_entity.pdbx_description
1 polymer ?
#
loop_
_entity_poly.entity_id
_entity_poly.type
_entity_poly.pdbx_seq_one_letter_code
_entity_poly.pdbx_strand_id
1 'polypeptide(L)' 'MTSFAALLGFLPLVISEGAGASSRWSLGTALFGGLLLSTFLSLFLVPILYILVKSLAQAYQQRLKE' A
#
# COMPACT_ATOMS: atom_id res chain seq x y z
N MET A 1 -6.13 10.89 4.28
CA MET A 1 -7.27 11.41 3.48
C MET A 1 -7.46 10.58 2.21
N THR A 2 -6.42 10.40 1.38
CA THR A 2 -6.48 9.70 0.09
C THR A 2 -6.88 8.23 0.19
N SER A 3 -6.27 7.46 1.09
CA SER A 3 -6.59 6.02 1.23
C SER A 3 -8.04 5.79 1.69
N PHE A 4 -8.55 6.63 2.58
CA PHE A 4 -9.94 6.55 3.05
C PHE A 4 -10.94 6.83 1.93
N ALA A 5 -10.67 7.85 1.09
CA ALA A 5 -11.49 8.13 -0.07
C ALA A 5 -11.50 6.97 -1.08
N ALA A 6 -10.35 6.35 -1.32
CA ALA A 6 -10.24 5.16 -2.18
C ALA A 6 -11.02 3.97 -1.62
N LEU A 7 -10.92 3.68 -0.31
CA LEU A 7 -11.67 2.59 0.32
C LEU A 7 -13.19 2.77 0.21
N LEU A 8 -13.69 3.99 0.42
CA LEU A 8 -15.11 4.32 0.23
C LEU A 8 -15.54 4.18 -1.25
N GLY A 9 -14.65 4.53 -2.19
CA GLY A 9 -14.88 4.34 -3.62
C GLY A 9 -14.94 2.87 -4.05
N PHE A 10 -14.25 1.97 -3.35
CA PHE A 10 -14.30 0.53 -3.62
C PHE A 10 -15.46 -0.20 -2.94
N LEU A 11 -16.09 0.43 -1.95
CA LEU A 11 -17.25 -0.12 -1.25
C LEU A 11 -18.33 -0.66 -2.22
N PRO A 12 -18.81 0.06 -3.25
CA PRO A 12 -19.81 -0.45 -4.19
C PRO A 12 -19.37 -1.70 -4.97
N LEU A 13 -18.06 -1.95 -5.17
CA LEU A 13 -17.59 -3.18 -5.82
C LEU A 13 -17.79 -4.42 -4.93
N VAL A 14 -17.63 -4.25 -3.61
CA VAL A 14 -17.75 -5.33 -2.62
C VAL A 14 -19.22 -5.66 -2.29
N ILE A 15 -20.15 -4.76 -2.55
CA ILE A 15 -21.60 -4.96 -2.38
C ILE A 15 -22.34 -5.02 -3.72
N SER A 16 -21.63 -5.26 -4.82
CA SER A 16 -22.28 -5.36 -6.14
C SER A 16 -22.94 -6.72 -6.36
N GLU A 17 -24.19 -6.69 -6.82
CA GLU A 17 -24.99 -7.87 -7.19
C GLU A 17 -25.45 -7.77 -8.65
N GLY A 18 -25.64 -8.92 -9.32
CA GLY A 18 -26.05 -9.01 -10.73
C GLY A 18 -25.00 -9.59 -11.69
N ALA A 19 -25.20 -9.40 -13.00
CA ALA A 19 -24.31 -9.96 -14.03
C ALA A 19 -22.88 -9.43 -13.88
N GLY A 20 -21.90 -10.32 -13.78
CA GLY A 20 -20.50 -9.96 -13.56
C GLY A 20 -20.17 -9.53 -12.12
N ALA A 21 -21.07 -9.72 -11.15
CA ALA A 21 -20.82 -9.45 -9.73
C ALA A 21 -19.61 -10.22 -9.20
N SER A 22 -19.43 -11.49 -9.58
CA SER A 22 -18.27 -12.28 -9.15
C SER A 22 -16.93 -11.64 -9.52
N SER A 23 -16.86 -10.98 -10.69
CA SER A 23 -15.63 -10.31 -11.15
C SER A 23 -15.38 -9.02 -10.36
N ARG A 24 -16.45 -8.25 -10.10
CA ARG A 24 -16.38 -7.03 -9.28
C ARG A 24 -16.05 -7.32 -7.83
N TRP A 25 -16.56 -8.43 -7.28
CA TRP A 25 -16.28 -8.88 -5.92
C TRP A 25 -14.82 -9.31 -5.75
N SER A 26 -14.28 -10.06 -6.71
CA SER A 26 -12.86 -10.43 -6.76
C SER A 26 -11.95 -9.20 -6.79
N LEU A 27 -12.25 -8.24 -7.67
CA LEU A 27 -11.52 -6.96 -7.74
C LEU A 27 -11.68 -6.13 -6.46
N GLY A 28 -12.91 -5.98 -5.97
CA GLY A 28 -13.22 -5.16 -4.79
C GLY A 28 -12.53 -5.66 -3.54
N THR A 29 -12.57 -6.97 -3.29
CA THR A 29 -11.91 -7.58 -2.12
C THR A 29 -10.38 -7.47 -2.19
N ALA A 30 -9.78 -7.72 -3.36
CA ALA A 30 -8.35 -7.59 -3.57
C ALA A 30 -7.87 -6.15 -3.34
N LEU A 31 -8.57 -5.16 -3.90
CA LEU A 31 -8.21 -3.75 -3.77
C LEU A 31 -8.44 -3.23 -2.34
N PHE A 32 -9.60 -3.54 -1.75
CA PHE A 32 -9.95 -3.06 -0.42
C PHE A 32 -9.01 -3.63 0.64
N GLY A 33 -8.80 -4.95 0.64
CA GLY A 33 -7.86 -5.61 1.56
C GLY A 33 -6.42 -5.18 1.33
N GLY A 34 -6.00 -5.12 0.06
CA GLY A 34 -4.64 -4.71 -0.31
C GLY A 34 -4.33 -3.27 0.12
N LEU A 35 -5.28 -2.34 -0.06
CA LEU A 35 -5.08 -0.94 0.30
C LEU A 35 -5.11 -0.73 1.83
N LEU A 36 -5.96 -1.45 2.56
CA LEU A 36 -5.96 -1.44 4.03
C LEU A 36 -4.63 -1.94 4.57
N LEU A 37 -4.18 -3.12 4.11
CA LEU A 37 -2.93 -3.72 4.55
C LEU A 37 -1.74 -2.83 4.18
N SER A 38 -1.69 -2.33 2.94
CA SER A 38 -0.63 -1.44 2.47
C SER A 38 -0.56 -0.16 3.29
N THR A 39 -1.70 0.45 3.63
CA THR A 39 -1.74 1.68 4.45
C THR A 39 -1.18 1.40 5.85
N PHE A 40 -1.55 0.28 6.46
CA PHE A 40 -1.06 -0.10 7.78
C PHE A 40 0.43 -0.46 7.77
N LEU A 41 0.86 -1.32 6.84
CA LEU A 41 2.27 -1.70 6.72
C LEU A 41 3.14 -0.47 6.40
N SER A 42 2.71 0.39 5.50
CA SER A 42 3.51 1.54 5.06
C SER A 42 3.84 2.51 6.20
N LEU A 43 2.94 2.67 7.19
CA LEU A 43 3.20 3.49 8.38
C LEU A 43 4.46 3.06 9.14
N PHE A 44 4.78 1.76 9.14
CA PHE A 44 5.95 1.21 9.83
C PHE A 44 7.09 0.89 8.86
N LEU A 45 6.79 0.31 7.71
CA LEU A 45 7.77 -0.20 6.77
C LEU A 45 8.53 0.94 6.08
N VAL A 46 7.83 2.01 5.69
CA VAL A 46 8.44 3.15 5.00
C VAL A 46 9.52 3.84 5.84
N PRO A 47 9.28 4.21 7.12
CA PRO A 47 10.34 4.82 7.93
C PRO A 47 11.51 3.87 8.20
N ILE A 48 11.25 2.58 8.42
CA ILE A 48 12.31 1.57 8.61
C ILE A 48 13.18 1.47 7.34
N LEU A 49 12.55 1.31 6.18
CA LEU A 49 13.25 1.26 4.89
C LEU A 49 14.02 2.55 4.62
N TYR A 50 13.45 3.71 4.95
CA TYR A 50 14.14 4.99 4.81
C TYR A 50 15.42 5.03 5.65
N ILE A 51 15.38 4.61 6.92
CA ILE A 51 16.57 4.57 7.78
C ILE A 51 17.61 3.60 7.25
N LEU A 52 17.20 2.40 6.82
CA LEU A 52 18.10 1.38 6.26
C LEU A 52 18.79 1.87 4.99
N VAL A 53 18.04 2.44 4.05
CA VAL A 53 18.59 2.97 2.80
C VAL A 53 19.51 4.15 3.10
N LYS A 54 19.12 5.03 4.03
CA LYS A 54 19.95 6.17 4.44
C LYS A 54 21.25 5.72 5.10
N SER A 55 21.23 4.74 5.98
CA SER A 55 22.45 4.24 6.64
C SER A 55 23.38 3.56 5.64
N LEU A 56 22.81 2.79 4.69
CA LEU A 56 23.57 2.15 3.63
C LEU A 56 24.24 3.21 2.74
N ALA A 57 23.48 4.21 2.30
CA ALA A 57 23.99 5.31 1.49
C ALA A 57 25.11 6.10 2.20
N GLN A 58 24.98 6.34 3.51
CA GLN A 58 26.02 6.98 4.32
C GLN A 58 27.31 6.14 4.38
N ALA A 59 27.18 4.82 4.58
CA ALA A 59 28.33 3.92 4.61
C ALA A 59 29.09 3.89 3.27
N TYR A 60 28.37 3.92 2.14
CA TYR A 60 28.98 4.02 0.81
C TYR A 60 29.71 5.36 0.59
N GLN A 61 29.13 6.47 1.04
CA GLN A 61 29.75 7.80 0.92
C GLN A 61 31.04 7.93 1.76
N GLN A 62 31.09 7.30 2.93
CA GLN A 62 32.31 7.29 3.76
C GLN A 62 33.47 6.58 3.05
N ARG A 63 33.20 5.44 2.41
CA ARG A 63 34.22 4.69 1.65
C ARG A 63 34.74 5.39 0.39
N LEU A 64 34.00 6.37 -0.13
CA LEU A 64 34.41 7.14 -1.31
C LEU A 64 35.26 8.37 -0.96
N LYS A 65 35.29 8.75 0.33
CA LYS A 65 36.07 9.89 0.83
C LYS A 65 37.41 9.48 1.45
N GLU A 66 37.61 8.18 1.69
CA GLU A 66 38.91 7.55 1.97
C GLU A 66 39.59 7.17 0.64
#